data_AF-A0A0F2DS35-F1
#
_entry.id   AF-A0A0F2DS35-F1
#
_cell.length_a   1.000
_cell.length_b   1.000
_cell.length_c   1.000
_cell.angle_alpha   90.00
_cell.angle_beta   90.00
_cell.angle_gamma   90.00
#
_symmetry.space_group_name_H-M   'P 1'
#
loop_
_entity.id
_entity.type
_entity.pdbx_description
1 polymer ?
#
loop_
_entity_poly.entity_id
_entity_poly.type
_entity_poly.pdbx_seq_one_letter_code
_entity_poly.pdbx_strand_id
1 'polypeptide(L)'
;MTEKLINSKPNGVLALILIELTIVLGIFIFIMGVGSENIFGIIIGPLLIVIAALTHAGLKVVKPQEAMVLTLFGNYTGAIKEPGFYFVNPFSVAVNPANHTRLGQSGDVSTKSPFLGAKSSNDNDCLGNP
;
A
#
# COMPACT_ATOMS: atom_id res chain seq x y z
N MET A 1 14.96 -3.31 19.16
CA MET A 1 13.74 -3.38 18.33
C MET A 1 14.00 -4.43 17.27
N THR A 2 13.44 -5.64 17.44
CA THR A 2 13.66 -6.78 16.54
C THR A 2 12.61 -6.73 15.44
N GLU A 3 12.99 -6.23 14.26
CA GLU A 3 12.12 -6.23 13.10
C GLU A 3 11.89 -7.67 12.61
N LYS A 4 10.72 -8.21 12.93
CA LYS A 4 10.24 -9.49 12.39
C LYS A 4 9.83 -9.26 10.94
N LEU A 5 10.79 -9.40 10.02
CA LEU A 5 10.48 -9.57 8.60
C LEU A 5 9.73 -10.89 8.45
N ILE A 6 8.42 -10.80 8.26
CA ILE A 6 7.62 -11.92 7.78
C ILE A 6 7.97 -12.12 6.32
N ASN A 7 8.90 -13.05 6.05
CA ASN A 7 9.08 -13.66 4.74
C ASN A 7 7.79 -14.43 4.43
N SER A 8 6.86 -13.71 3.83
CA SER A 8 5.53 -14.22 3.53
C SER A 8 5.51 -14.51 2.04
N LYS A 9 5.25 -15.77 1.69
CA LYS A 9 4.99 -16.15 0.29
C LYS A 9 3.71 -15.43 -0.17
N PRO A 10 3.64 -14.98 -1.44
CA PRO A 10 2.48 -14.30 -1.98
C PRO A 10 1.30 -15.28 -2.12
N ASN A 11 0.55 -15.46 -1.02
CA ASN A 11 -0.61 -16.35 -0.96
C ASN A 11 -1.92 -15.66 -1.40
N GLY A 12 -1.84 -14.41 -1.87
CA GLY A 12 -3.02 -13.62 -2.23
C GLY A 12 -3.84 -14.24 -3.36
N VAL A 13 -3.17 -14.87 -4.36
CA VAL A 13 -3.89 -15.50 -5.48
C VAL A 13 -4.70 -16.71 -4.99
N LEU A 14 -4.11 -17.53 -4.14
CA LEU A 14 -4.80 -18.67 -3.53
C LEU A 14 -5.97 -18.19 -2.67
N ALA A 15 -5.79 -17.13 -1.89
CA ALA A 15 -6.86 -16.52 -1.11
C ALA A 15 -7.99 -16.01 -2.01
N LEU A 16 -7.68 -15.34 -3.13
CA LEU A 16 -8.67 -14.89 -4.11
C LEU A 16 -9.52 -16.06 -4.62
N ILE A 17 -8.87 -17.15 -5.04
CA ILE A 17 -9.55 -18.35 -5.55
C ILE A 17 -10.47 -18.94 -4.48
N LEU A 18 -10.00 -19.03 -3.23
CA LEU A 18 -10.80 -19.56 -2.13
C LEU A 18 -12.02 -18.67 -1.82
N ILE A 19 -11.86 -17.34 -1.89
CA ILE A 19 -12.96 -16.42 -1.62
C ILE A 19 -14.01 -16.52 -2.74
N GLU A 20 -13.59 -16.54 -4.01
CA GLU A 20 -14.49 -16.70 -5.15
C GLU A 20 -15.24 -18.03 -5.07
N LEU A 21 -14.54 -19.12 -4.75
CA LEU A 21 -15.15 -20.44 -4.54
C LEU A 21 -16.19 -20.40 -3.40
N THR A 22 -15.92 -19.67 -2.32
CA THR A 22 -16.84 -19.51 -1.19
C THR A 22 -18.10 -18.74 -1.60
N ILE A 23 -17.99 -17.72 -2.47
CA ILE A 23 -19.14 -16.99 -3.00
C ILE A 23 -20.01 -17.94 -3.85
N VAL A 24 -19.40 -18.68 -4.78
CA VAL A 24 -20.11 -19.65 -5.62
C VAL A 24 -20.82 -20.69 -4.77
N LEU A 25 -20.15 -21.22 -3.74
CA LEU A 25 -20.74 -22.18 -2.81
C LEU A 25 -21.90 -21.56 -1.99
N GLY A 26 -21.75 -20.32 -1.54
CA GLY A 26 -22.80 -19.60 -0.82
C GLY A 26 -24.06 -19.39 -1.66
N ILE A 27 -23.88 -19.02 -2.94
CA ILE A 27 -24.99 -18.89 -3.91
C ILE A 27 -25.64 -20.25 -4.14
N PHE A 28 -24.86 -21.30 -4.34
CA PHE A 28 -25.37 -22.66 -4.55
C PHE A 28 -26.20 -23.14 -3.34
N ILE A 29 -25.68 -22.97 -2.12
CA ILE A 29 -26.38 -23.32 -0.88
C ILE A 29 -27.69 -22.52 -0.75
N PHE A 30 -27.67 -21.23 -1.10
CA PHE A 30 -28.87 -20.41 -1.07
C PHE A 30 -29.95 -20.91 -2.03
N ILE A 31 -29.59 -21.18 -3.29
CA ILE A 31 -30.54 -21.69 -4.31
C ILE A 31 -31.12 -23.04 -3.88
N MET A 32 -30.28 -23.97 -3.42
CA MET A 32 -30.73 -25.27 -2.92
C MET A 32 -31.59 -25.14 -1.66
N GLY A 33 -31.26 -24.19 -0.77
CA GLY A 33 -32.03 -23.90 0.43
C GLY A 33 -33.43 -23.38 0.12
N VAL A 34 -33.55 -22.45 -0.83
CA VAL A 34 -34.85 -21.96 -1.30
C VAL A 34 -35.65 -23.08 -1.96
N GLY A 35 -35.03 -23.89 -2.83
CA GLY A 35 -35.71 -24.98 -3.53
C GLY A 35 -36.16 -26.15 -2.64
N SER A 36 -35.58 -26.30 -1.44
CA SER A 36 -35.93 -27.34 -0.46
C SER A 36 -36.68 -26.80 0.77
N GLU A 37 -37.08 -25.52 0.76
CA GLU A 37 -37.68 -24.80 1.90
C GLU A 37 -36.85 -24.91 3.20
N ASN A 38 -35.54 -25.12 3.06
CA ASN A 38 -34.64 -25.30 4.18
C ASN A 38 -34.15 -23.95 4.71
N ILE A 39 -34.66 -23.58 5.89
CA ILE A 39 -34.35 -22.32 6.57
C ILE A 39 -32.84 -22.11 6.76
N PHE A 40 -32.08 -23.19 7.00
CA PHE A 40 -30.64 -23.10 7.20
C PHE A 40 -29.93 -22.67 5.93
N GLY A 41 -30.29 -23.21 4.77
CA GLY A 41 -29.70 -22.81 3.49
C GLY A 41 -30.03 -21.36 3.12
N ILE A 42 -31.24 -20.92 3.46
CA ILE A 42 -31.72 -19.54 3.23
C ILE A 42 -30.94 -18.52 4.08
N ILE A 43 -30.53 -18.88 5.29
CA ILE A 43 -29.78 -18.00 6.19
C ILE A 43 -28.26 -18.10 5.95
N ILE A 44 -27.73 -19.32 5.85
CA ILE A 44 -26.28 -19.58 5.77
C ILE A 44 -25.72 -19.12 4.42
N GLY A 45 -26.45 -19.31 3.32
CA GLY A 45 -25.99 -18.90 1.99
C GLY A 45 -25.64 -17.39 1.91
N PRO A 46 -26.57 -16.48 2.23
CA PRO A 46 -26.31 -15.04 2.28
C PRO A 46 -25.24 -14.66 3.30
N LEU A 47 -25.23 -15.32 4.47
CA LEU A 47 -24.22 -15.08 5.49
C LEU A 47 -22.80 -15.39 4.97
N LEU A 48 -22.62 -16.50 4.27
CA LEU A 48 -21.34 -16.86 3.64
C LEU A 48 -20.91 -15.83 2.59
N ILE A 49 -21.85 -15.33 1.78
CA ILE A 49 -21.58 -14.28 0.78
C ILE A 49 -21.11 -12.99 1.47
N VAL A 50 -21.77 -12.57 2.54
CA VAL A 50 -21.36 -11.37 3.31
C VAL A 50 -19.96 -11.55 3.90
N ILE A 51 -19.66 -12.71 4.49
CA ILE A 51 -18.33 -13.01 5.04
C ILE A 51 -17.27 -13.00 3.94
N ALA A 52 -17.56 -13.60 2.78
CA ALA A 52 -16.65 -13.60 1.64
C ALA A 52 -16.41 -12.18 1.08
N ALA A 53 -17.44 -11.33 1.07
CA ALA A 53 -17.33 -9.92 0.68
C ALA A 53 -16.46 -9.13 1.67
N LEU A 54 -16.59 -9.35 2.98
CA LEU A 54 -15.70 -8.73 3.97
C LEU A 54 -14.26 -9.22 3.81
N THR A 55 -14.09 -10.50 3.51
CA THR A 55 -12.76 -11.11 3.31
C THR A 55 -12.03 -10.51 2.11
N HIS A 56 -12.73 -10.07 1.06
CA HIS A 56 -12.12 -9.35 -0.06
C HIS A 56 -11.37 -8.08 0.36
N ALA A 57 -11.82 -7.37 1.42
CA ALA A 57 -11.13 -6.18 1.91
C ALA A 57 -9.71 -6.47 2.45
N GLY A 58 -9.44 -7.74 2.77
CA GLY A 58 -8.13 -8.24 3.20
C GLY A 58 -7.13 -8.48 2.07
N LEU A 59 -7.52 -8.41 0.80
CA LEU A 59 -6.60 -8.58 -0.32
C LEU A 59 -5.79 -7.29 -0.55
N LYS A 60 -4.45 -7.40 -0.59
CA LYS A 60 -3.53 -6.27 -0.75
C LYS A 60 -2.43 -6.60 -1.74
N VAL A 61 -2.12 -5.64 -2.61
CA VAL A 61 -1.01 -5.70 -3.56
C VAL A 61 0.12 -4.81 -3.05
N VAL A 62 1.33 -5.37 -2.93
CA VAL A 62 2.55 -4.65 -2.58
C VAL A 62 3.39 -4.49 -3.84
N LYS A 63 3.68 -3.24 -4.23
CA LYS A 63 4.46 -2.95 -5.44
C LYS A 63 5.97 -3.11 -5.19
N PRO A 64 6.76 -3.36 -6.23
CA PRO A 64 8.22 -3.27 -6.14
C PRO A 64 8.64 -1.91 -5.59
N GLN A 65 9.61 -1.90 -4.65
CA GLN A 65 10.13 -0.69 -3.98
C GLN A 65 9.14 0.00 -3.00
N GLU A 66 7.97 -0.58 -2.74
CA GLU A 66 7.06 -0.11 -1.69
C GLU A 66 7.05 -1.11 -0.52
N ALA A 67 7.04 -0.58 0.71
CA ALA A 67 6.85 -1.38 1.91
C ALA A 67 5.54 -0.96 2.58
N MET A 68 4.79 -1.94 3.05
CA MET A 68 3.51 -1.70 3.70
C MET A 68 3.57 -2.17 5.15
N VAL A 69 3.33 -1.25 6.07
CA VAL A 69 3.21 -1.54 7.49
C VAL A 69 1.78 -1.95 7.77
N LEU A 70 1.64 -3.06 8.49
CA LEU A 70 0.36 -3.66 8.82
C LEU A 70 0.03 -3.46 10.30
N THR A 71 -1.11 -2.82 10.55
CA THR A 71 -1.64 -2.61 11.90
C THR A 71 -3.01 -3.27 12.02
N LEU A 72 -3.27 -3.92 13.15
CA LEU A 72 -4.55 -4.54 13.47
C LEU A 72 -5.12 -3.85 14.71
N PHE A 73 -6.25 -3.15 14.55
CA PHE A 73 -6.85 -2.33 15.62
C PHE A 73 -5.86 -1.38 16.31
N GLY A 74 -4.97 -0.75 15.54
CA GLY A 74 -3.94 0.16 16.05
C GLY A 74 -2.68 -0.52 16.61
N ASN A 75 -2.66 -1.85 16.73
CA ASN A 75 -1.47 -2.59 17.14
C ASN A 75 -0.61 -2.99 15.93
N TYR A 76 0.69 -2.67 15.98
CA TYR A 76 1.65 -3.08 14.95
C TYR A 76 1.74 -4.60 14.91
N THR A 77 1.35 -5.19 13.78
CA THR A 77 1.33 -6.65 13.60
C THR A 77 2.53 -7.11 12.78
N GLY A 78 3.03 -6.26 11.87
CA GLY A 78 4.21 -6.55 11.05
C GLY A 78 4.35 -5.58 9.89
N ALA A 79 5.32 -5.83 9.00
CA ALA A 79 5.47 -5.10 7.75
C ALA A 79 5.83 -6.08 6.63
N ILE A 80 5.25 -5.85 5.45
CA ILE A 80 5.52 -6.60 4.23
C ILE A 80 6.41 -5.71 3.35
N LYS A 81 7.64 -6.16 3.08
CA LYS A 81 8.61 -5.47 2.22
C LYS A 81 8.77 -6.14 0.85
N GLU A 82 8.33 -7.38 0.72
CA GLU A 82 8.45 -8.15 -0.52
C GLU A 82 7.30 -7.78 -1.48
N PRO A 83 7.59 -7.52 -2.77
CA PRO A 83 6.55 -7.27 -3.74
C PRO A 83 5.74 -8.53 -4.01
N GLY A 84 4.42 -8.38 -4.09
CA GLY A 84 3.55 -9.52 -4.30
C GLY A 84 2.09 -9.24 -3.99
N PHE A 85 1.26 -10.26 -4.19
CA PHE A 85 -0.15 -10.23 -3.84
C PHE A 85 -0.38 -11.03 -2.57
N TYR A 86 -0.93 -10.36 -1.56
CA TYR A 86 -1.05 -10.86 -0.20
C TYR A 86 -2.49 -10.81 0.27
N PHE A 87 -2.81 -11.78 1.12
CA PHE A 87 -4.04 -11.77 1.90
C PHE A 87 -3.69 -11.45 3.34
N VAL A 88 -4.24 -10.34 3.82
CA VAL A 88 -4.14 -9.89 5.21
C VAL A 88 -5.52 -9.95 5.85
N ASN A 89 -5.58 -9.83 7.18
CA ASN A 89 -6.85 -9.74 7.87
C ASN A 89 -7.65 -8.53 7.34
N PRO A 90 -8.95 -8.66 7.00
CA PRO A 90 -9.77 -7.58 6.46
C PRO A 90 -9.91 -6.37 7.40
N PHE A 91 -9.67 -6.54 8.70
CA PHE A 91 -9.65 -5.45 9.68
C PHE A 91 -8.29 -4.77 9.82
N SER A 92 -7.30 -5.19 9.03
CA SER A 92 -5.96 -4.65 9.10
C SER A 92 -5.80 -3.41 8.24
N VAL A 93 -5.26 -2.36 8.84
CA VAL A 93 -4.91 -1.12 8.14
C VAL A 93 -3.47 -1.24 7.65
N ALA A 94 -3.32 -1.04 6.35
CA ALA A 94 -2.06 -1.19 5.65
C ALA A 94 -1.60 0.19 5.16
N VAL A 95 -0.54 0.73 5.77
CA VAL A 95 -0.04 2.08 5.48
C VAL A 95 1.32 1.98 4.79
N ASN A 96 1.54 2.80 3.77
CA ASN A 96 2.85 2.93 3.12
C ASN A 96 3.60 4.11 3.78
N PRO A 97 4.66 3.88 4.57
CA PRO A 97 5.38 4.95 5.26
C PRO A 97 6.08 5.94 4.31
N ALA A 98 6.36 5.53 3.07
CA ALA A 98 7.05 6.34 2.07
C ALA A 98 6.10 7.21 1.23
N ASN A 99 4.78 7.12 1.44
CA ASN A 99 3.83 7.93 0.66
C ASN A 99 3.93 9.45 0.95
N HIS A 100 4.53 9.85 2.07
CA HIS A 100 4.69 11.25 2.50
C HIS A 100 6.13 11.75 2.42
N THR A 101 7.08 10.97 1.91
CA THR A 101 8.47 11.41 1.76
C THR A 101 8.71 11.98 0.36
N ARG A 102 8.79 13.31 0.23
CA ARG A 102 9.39 13.94 -0.95
C ARG A 102 10.90 13.69 -0.88
N LEU A 103 11.37 12.68 -1.62
CA LEU A 103 12.80 12.42 -1.80
C LEU A 103 13.42 13.54 -2.65
N GLY A 104 13.72 14.69 -2.02
CA GLY A 104 14.47 15.80 -2.62
C GLY A 104 15.97 15.52 -2.70
N GLN A 105 16.38 14.28 -3.01
CA GLN A 105 17.77 13.84 -2.90
C GLN A 105 18.36 13.33 -4.23
N SER A 106 17.63 13.44 -5.35
CA SER A 106 18.19 13.20 -6.68
C SER A 106 18.80 14.49 -7.26
N GLY A 107 20.13 14.59 -7.15
CA GLY A 107 21.02 15.10 -8.19
C GLY A 107 21.15 16.60 -8.45
N ASP A 108 20.09 17.41 -8.36
CA ASP A 108 20.16 18.82 -8.82
C ASP A 108 20.01 19.80 -7.65
N VAL A 109 21.01 19.79 -6.76
CA VAL A 109 21.34 20.98 -5.97
C VAL A 109 22.54 21.61 -6.64
N SER A 110 22.29 22.42 -7.66
CA SER A 110 23.27 23.43 -8.09
C SER A 110 23.47 24.36 -6.90
N THR A 111 24.45 24.05 -6.07
CA THR A 111 25.07 25.03 -5.17
C THR A 111 25.70 26.09 -6.06
N LYS A 112 24.94 27.13 -6.41
CA LYS A 112 25.55 28.40 -6.79
C LYS A 112 26.31 28.90 -5.57
N SER A 113 27.61 28.58 -5.52
CA SER A 113 28.56 29.20 -4.61
C SER A 113 28.49 30.73 -4.77
N PRO A 114 28.52 31.51 -3.68
CA PRO A 114 28.66 32.94 -3.79
C PRO A 114 30.08 33.21 -4.31
N PHE A 115 30.20 33.61 -5.57
CA PHE A 115 31.47 34.01 -6.15
C PHE A 115 31.95 35.30 -5.45
N LEU A 116 32.76 35.12 -4.41
CA LEU A 116 33.67 36.13 -3.91
C LEU A 116 34.69 36.41 -5.03
N GLY A 117 34.38 37.40 -5.87
CA GLY A 117 35.29 37.99 -6.84
C GLY A 117 35.71 39.37 -6.37
N ALA A 118 36.74 39.42 -5.54
CA ALA A 118 37.38 40.66 -5.13
C ALA A 118 38.06 41.34 -6.34
N LYS A 119 37.85 42.66 -6.43
CA LYS A 119 38.80 43.69 -6.87
C LYS A 119 39.29 43.67 -8.34
N SER A 120 38.88 44.69 -9.10
CA SER A 120 39.79 45.38 -10.02
C SER A 120 39.47 46.88 -10.02
N SER A 121 40.50 47.65 -9.71
CA SER A 121 40.60 49.11 -9.70
C SER A 121 40.22 49.71 -11.06
N ASN A 122 39.35 50.72 -11.06
CA ASN A 122 39.17 51.59 -12.23
C ASN A 122 39.94 52.89 -11.97
N ASP A 123 41.17 52.91 -12.48
CA ASP A 123 42.01 54.09 -12.59
C ASP A 123 41.76 54.67 -13.99
N ASN A 124 41.50 55.98 -14.02
CA ASN A 124 41.68 56.90 -15.15
C ASN A 124 40.77 56.73 -16.36
N ASP A 125 39.77 57.62 -16.45
CA ASP A 125 39.40 58.25 -17.73
C ASP A 125 39.11 59.73 -17.49
N CYS A 126 40.18 60.52 -17.57
CA CYS A 126 40.13 61.94 -17.86
C CYS A 126 39.65 62.08 -19.31
N LEU A 127 38.53 62.76 -19.60
CA LEU A 127 38.28 63.43 -20.88
C LEU A 127 36.95 64.20 -20.87
N GLY A 128 37.05 65.55 -20.91
CA GLY A 128 36.10 66.49 -21.51
C GLY A 128 34.72 66.63 -20.83
N ASN A 129 34.15 67.81 -20.63
CA ASN A 129 34.33 69.13 -21.25
C ASN A 129 33.41 70.13 -20.49
N PRO A 130 33.30 71.39 -20.94
CA PRO A 130 33.57 72.63 -20.21
C PRO A 130 32.44 73.17 -19.31
#